data_AF-A0A3D4GXH7-F1
#
_entry.id   AF-A0A3D4GXH7-F1
#
_cell.length_a   1.000
_cell.length_b   1.000
_cell.length_c   1.000
_cell.angle_alpha   90.00
_cell.angle_beta   90.00
_cell.angle_gamma   90.00
#
_symmetry.space_group_name_H-M   'P 1'
#
loop_
_entity.id
_entity.type
_entity.pdbx_description
1 polymer ?
#
loop_
_entity_poly.entity_id
_entity_poly.type
_entity_poly.pdbx_seq_one_letter_code
_entity_poly.pdbx_strand_id
1 'polypeptide(L)'
;LDQLMRFKHDRRGIAYLHVSGMIQDRPLWGIGTAHYRFMGSRYQDYDGTPDNMYLRIIGENGITGFSALLVLFGVIFRRLSSAENSFFEIGQFHQANLCRGILASVCGFWVNLVTCDALYFSLTRITFWLLVGTGYCLSKDIGKEPDSVTII
;
A
#
# COMPACT_ATOMS: atom_id res chain seq x y z
N LEU A 1 12.55 0.81 30.95
CA LEU A 1 13.35 2.01 30.59
C LEU A 1 14.45 1.67 29.58
N ASP A 2 15.18 0.56 29.77
CA ASP A 2 16.24 0.13 28.84
C ASP A 2 15.80 -0.09 27.38
N GLN A 3 14.61 -0.64 27.14
CA GLN A 3 14.10 -0.82 25.78
C GLN A 3 13.85 0.51 25.06
N LEU A 4 13.33 1.52 25.77
CA LEU A 4 13.14 2.88 25.26
C LEU A 4 14.48 3.55 24.95
N MET A 5 15.50 3.32 25.80
CA MET A 5 16.86 3.81 25.57
C MET A 5 17.50 3.14 24.35
N ARG A 6 17.28 1.83 24.15
CA ARG A 6 17.73 1.10 22.95
C ARG A 6 17.02 1.57 21.68
N PHE A 7 15.72 1.88 21.76
CA PHE A 7 14.95 2.37 20.62
C PHE A 7 15.49 3.71 20.08
N LYS A 8 15.99 4.59 20.95
CA LYS A 8 16.62 5.86 20.54
C LYS A 8 17.94 5.69 19.77
N HIS A 9 18.57 4.52 19.86
CA HIS A 9 19.82 4.21 19.17
C HIS A 9 19.61 3.22 18.02
N ASP A 10 18.42 2.66 17.88
CA ASP A 10 18.05 1.79 16.76
C ASP A 10 17.67 2.63 15.54
N ARG A 11 18.17 2.25 14.36
CA ARG A 11 17.94 3.00 13.11
C ARG A 11 16.46 3.17 12.82
N ARG A 12 15.67 2.13 13.10
CA ARG A 12 14.21 2.16 12.93
C ARG A 12 13.57 3.17 13.87
N GLY A 13 13.96 3.17 15.15
CA GLY A 13 13.40 4.10 16.13
C GLY A 13 13.75 5.56 15.86
N ILE A 14 14.96 5.81 15.36
CA ILE A 14 15.40 7.12 14.88
C ILE A 14 14.53 7.59 13.70
N ALA A 15 14.22 6.73 12.74
CA ALA A 15 13.35 7.07 11.61
C ALA A 15 11.95 7.52 12.07
N TYR A 16 11.36 6.89 13.09
CA TYR A 16 10.09 7.34 13.68
C TYR A 16 10.19 8.75 14.26
N LEU A 17 11.30 9.06 14.95
CA LEU A 17 11.53 10.40 15.50
C LEU A 17 11.66 11.45 14.40
N HIS A 18 12.42 11.16 13.34
CA HIS A 18 12.59 12.10 12.22
C HIS A 18 11.26 12.39 11.51
N VAL A 19 10.51 11.33 11.19
CA VAL A 19 9.20 11.47 10.53
C VAL A 19 8.21 12.20 11.45
N SER A 20 8.27 11.97 12.77
CA SER A 20 7.43 12.73 13.70
C SER A 20 7.71 14.23 13.69
N GLY A 21 8.99 14.64 13.57
CA GLY A 21 9.37 16.05 13.38
C GLY A 21 8.83 16.62 12.06
N MET A 22 8.95 15.87 10.95
CA MET A 22 8.40 16.28 9.66
C MET A 22 6.87 16.46 9.70
N ILE A 23 6.16 15.57 10.39
CA ILE A 23 4.71 15.66 10.58
C ILE A 23 4.35 16.88 11.44
N GLN A 24 5.11 17.18 12.49
CA GLN A 24 4.88 18.36 13.32
C GLN A 24 5.04 19.66 12.52
N ASP A 25 6.03 19.72 11.62
CA ASP A 25 6.27 20.91 10.79
C ASP A 25 5.22 21.08 9.69
N ARG A 26 4.77 19.97 9.08
CA ARG A 26 3.84 19.99 7.93
C ARG A 26 2.83 18.83 7.98
N PRO A 27 1.86 18.85 8.91
CA PRO A 27 1.01 17.69 9.18
C PRO A 27 0.08 17.32 8.01
N LEU A 28 -0.42 18.32 7.28
CA LEU A 28 -1.41 18.08 6.23
C LEU A 28 -0.79 17.63 4.91
N TRP A 29 0.27 18.33 4.46
CA TRP A 29 0.83 18.18 3.12
C TRP A 29 2.15 17.42 3.09
N GLY A 30 2.80 17.25 4.25
CA GLY A 30 4.16 16.74 4.32
C GLY A 30 5.18 17.67 3.67
N ILE A 31 6.37 17.13 3.42
CA ILE A 31 7.50 17.85 2.84
C ILE A 31 7.55 17.85 1.31
N GLY A 32 6.64 17.11 0.65
CA GLY A 32 6.57 16.91 -0.79
C GLY A 32 7.04 15.51 -1.21
N THR A 33 6.40 14.94 -2.24
CA THR A 33 6.74 13.63 -2.79
C THR A 33 8.21 13.59 -3.24
N ALA A 34 8.92 12.51 -2.90
CA ALA A 34 10.34 12.31 -3.19
C ALA A 34 11.30 13.38 -2.61
N HIS A 35 10.85 14.18 -1.64
CA HIS A 35 11.68 15.19 -0.99
C HIS A 35 12.36 14.70 0.30
N TYR A 36 12.08 13.48 0.76
CA TYR A 36 12.66 12.96 2.01
C TYR A 36 14.18 13.00 2.00
N ARG A 37 14.83 12.56 0.91
CA ARG A 37 16.30 12.57 0.79
C ARG A 37 16.96 13.94 0.91
N PHE A 38 16.23 15.01 0.62
CA PHE A 38 16.75 16.39 0.68
C PHE A 38 16.53 17.02 2.06
N MET A 39 15.44 16.63 2.73
CA MET A 39 15.05 17.17 4.03
C MET A 39 15.56 16.31 5.20
N GLY A 40 15.89 15.04 4.97
CA GLY A 40 16.35 14.10 6.01
C GLY A 40 17.57 14.63 6.77
N SER A 41 18.49 15.29 6.07
CA SER A 41 19.68 15.90 6.69
C SER A 41 19.35 16.97 7.74
N ARG A 42 18.23 17.68 7.61
CA ARG A 42 17.77 18.67 8.61
C ARG A 42 17.33 18.01 9.91
N TYR A 43 16.93 16.74 9.84
CA TYR A 43 16.53 15.94 10.99
C TYR A 43 17.62 14.96 11.42
N GLN A 44 18.87 15.11 10.95
CA GLN A 44 19.99 14.21 11.25
C GLN A 44 19.81 12.78 10.69
N ASP A 45 18.98 12.61 9.65
CA ASP A 45 18.91 11.38 8.86
C ASP A 45 19.96 11.38 7.75
N TYR A 46 20.95 10.49 7.85
CA TYR A 46 22.00 10.32 6.85
C TYR A 46 21.79 9.09 5.96
N ASP A 47 20.88 8.18 6.32
CA ASP A 47 20.58 6.98 5.52
C ASP A 47 19.70 7.36 4.31
N GLY A 48 19.05 8.53 4.34
CA GLY A 48 18.44 9.18 3.18
C GLY A 48 17.09 8.59 2.74
N THR A 49 16.66 7.50 3.39
CA THR A 49 15.34 6.89 3.24
C THR A 49 14.95 6.19 4.54
N PRO A 50 13.72 6.40 5.07
CA PRO A 50 13.26 5.60 6.18
C PRO A 50 12.95 4.19 5.65
N ASP A 51 13.38 3.15 6.37
CA ASP A 51 13.17 1.72 6.02
C ASP A 51 11.69 1.27 6.00
N ASN A 52 10.77 2.22 6.15
CA ASN A 52 9.34 1.97 6.26
C ASN A 52 8.56 2.92 5.34
N MET A 53 7.90 2.32 4.34
CA MET A 53 7.11 3.03 3.35
C MET A 53 5.98 3.83 3.98
N TYR A 54 5.37 3.32 5.05
CA TYR A 54 4.35 4.04 5.80
C TYR A 54 4.88 5.38 6.32
N LEU A 55 6.05 5.35 6.97
CA LEU A 55 6.72 6.54 7.50
C LEU A 55 7.10 7.51 6.39
N ARG A 56 7.55 6.98 5.25
CA ARG A 56 7.85 7.78 4.08
C ARG A 56 6.61 8.50 3.54
N ILE A 57 5.50 7.78 3.36
CA ILE A 57 4.27 8.33 2.78
C ILE A 57 3.72 9.44 3.67
N ILE A 58 3.67 9.22 5.00
CA ILE A 58 3.18 10.22 5.94
C ILE A 58 4.13 11.41 6.09
N GLY A 59 5.45 11.21 6.04
CA GLY A 59 6.43 12.30 6.07
C GLY A 59 6.40 13.14 4.79
N GLU A 60 6.39 12.50 3.62
CA GLU A 60 6.43 13.18 2.32
C GLU A 60 5.09 13.81 1.94
N ASN A 61 3.96 13.18 2.25
CA ASN A 61 2.65 13.62 1.76
C ASN A 61 1.65 13.99 2.88
N GLY A 62 2.10 13.94 4.13
CA GLY A 62 1.28 14.25 5.30
C GLY A 62 0.10 13.30 5.49
N ILE A 63 -0.83 13.73 6.34
CA ILE A 63 -2.09 13.05 6.58
C ILE A 63 -2.91 12.97 5.27
N THR A 64 -2.85 13.97 4.40
CA THR A 64 -3.63 14.00 3.15
C THR A 64 -3.25 12.86 2.22
N GLY A 65 -1.95 12.68 1.94
CA GLY A 65 -1.50 11.59 1.08
C GLY A 65 -1.72 10.21 1.72
N PHE A 66 -1.55 10.12 3.03
CA PHE A 66 -1.85 8.89 3.76
C PHE A 66 -3.35 8.53 3.72
N SER A 67 -4.24 9.50 3.91
CA SER A 67 -5.68 9.30 3.77
C SER A 67 -6.08 8.91 2.35
N ALA A 68 -5.47 9.52 1.32
CA ALA A 68 -5.72 9.13 -0.07
C ALA A 68 -5.32 7.68 -0.33
N LEU A 69 -4.20 7.22 0.23
CA LEU A 69 -3.78 5.82 0.15
C LEU A 69 -4.80 4.89 0.84
N LEU A 70 -5.27 5.23 2.03
CA LEU A 70 -6.29 4.45 2.74
C LEU A 70 -7.60 4.37 1.96
N VAL A 71 -8.05 5.48 1.37
CA VAL A 71 -9.24 5.51 0.50
C VAL A 71 -9.04 4.60 -0.70
N LEU A 72 -7.87 4.65 -1.36
CA LEU A 72 -7.56 3.80 -2.50
C LEU A 72 -7.63 2.32 -2.14
N PHE A 73 -7.00 1.90 -1.05
CA PHE A 73 -7.12 0.52 -0.56
C PHE A 73 -8.57 0.17 -0.22
N GLY A 74 -9.29 1.06 0.47
CA GLY A 74 -10.71 0.86 0.78
C GLY A 74 -11.57 0.64 -0.47
N VAL A 75 -11.33 1.37 -1.55
CA VAL A 75 -12.01 1.18 -2.83
C VAL A 75 -11.66 -0.17 -3.45
N ILE A 76 -10.37 -0.55 -3.46
CA ILE A 76 -9.92 -1.85 -3.97
C ILE A 76 -10.58 -3.00 -3.21
N PHE A 77 -10.54 -2.96 -1.87
CA PHE A 77 -11.16 -3.96 -1.00
C PHE A 77 -12.66 -4.08 -1.27
N ARG A 78 -13.39 -2.96 -1.23
CA ARG A 78 -14.84 -2.96 -1.47
C ARG A 78 -15.19 -3.52 -2.84
N ARG A 79 -14.44 -3.16 -3.88
CA ARG A 79 -14.69 -3.64 -5.25
C ARG A 79 -14.45 -5.13 -5.38
N LEU A 80 -13.31 -5.63 -4.90
CA LEU A 80 -12.98 -7.04 -5.02
C LEU A 80 -13.86 -7.93 -4.14
N SER A 81 -14.21 -7.50 -2.92
CA SER A 81 -15.12 -8.24 -2.05
C SER A 81 -16.55 -8.26 -2.59
N SER A 82 -17.01 -7.15 -3.19
CA SER A 82 -18.29 -7.13 -3.88
C SER A 82 -18.28 -8.10 -5.07
N ALA A 83 -17.20 -8.12 -5.86
CA ALA A 83 -17.08 -9.03 -7.00
C ALA A 83 -17.04 -10.50 -6.57
N GLU A 84 -16.27 -10.82 -5.52
CA GLU A 84 -16.23 -12.16 -4.94
C GLU A 84 -17.63 -12.65 -4.57
N ASN A 85 -18.40 -11.85 -3.82
CA ASN A 85 -19.75 -12.21 -3.41
C ASN A 85 -20.67 -12.40 -4.61
N SER A 86 -20.63 -11.48 -5.58
CA SER A 86 -21.45 -11.60 -6.79
C SER A 86 -21.12 -12.86 -7.61
N PHE A 87 -19.84 -13.21 -7.76
CA PHE A 87 -19.44 -14.45 -8.45
C PHE A 87 -19.89 -15.70 -7.68
N PHE A 88 -19.85 -15.66 -6.36
CA PHE A 88 -20.33 -16.75 -5.52
C PHE A 88 -21.85 -16.95 -5.66
N GLU A 89 -22.63 -15.88 -5.70
CA GLU A 89 -24.09 -15.91 -5.86
C GLU A 89 -24.53 -16.50 -7.21
N ILE A 90 -23.80 -16.23 -8.29
CA ILE A 90 -24.09 -16.77 -9.64
C ILE A 90 -23.44 -18.15 -9.91
N GLY A 91 -22.83 -18.77 -8.90
CA GLY A 91 -22.20 -20.09 -9.02
C GLY A 91 -20.85 -20.12 -9.76
N GLN A 92 -20.27 -18.95 -10.06
CA GLN A 92 -18.97 -18.82 -10.71
C GLN A 92 -17.83 -18.90 -9.68
N PHE A 93 -17.68 -20.07 -9.04
CA PHE A 93 -16.77 -20.26 -7.91
C PHE A 93 -15.29 -20.06 -8.25
N HIS A 94 -14.88 -20.32 -9.50
CA HIS A 94 -13.48 -20.13 -9.90
C HIS A 94 -13.09 -18.64 -9.87
N GLN A 95 -13.94 -17.78 -10.44
CA GLN A 95 -13.79 -16.33 -10.44
C GLN A 95 -13.86 -15.78 -9.02
N ALA A 96 -14.78 -16.27 -8.19
CA ALA A 96 -14.87 -15.88 -6.78
C ALA A 96 -13.58 -16.21 -6.01
N ASN A 97 -13.03 -17.42 -6.19
CA ASN A 97 -11.77 -17.82 -5.56
C ASN A 97 -10.58 -16.99 -6.07
N LEU A 98 -10.57 -16.60 -7.35
CA LEU A 98 -9.56 -15.71 -7.90
C LEU A 98 -9.65 -14.30 -7.27
N CYS A 99 -10.84 -13.72 -7.14
CA CYS A 99 -11.07 -12.47 -6.41
C CYS A 99 -10.56 -12.56 -4.97
N ARG A 100 -10.88 -13.66 -4.25
CA ARG A 100 -10.40 -13.91 -2.89
C ARG A 100 -8.89 -14.02 -2.81
N GLY A 101 -8.25 -14.70 -3.76
CA GLY A 101 -6.79 -14.80 -3.83
C GLY A 101 -6.12 -13.45 -4.03
N ILE A 102 -6.67 -12.62 -4.92
CA ILE A 102 -6.20 -11.25 -5.14
C ILE A 102 -6.41 -10.41 -3.87
N LEU A 103 -7.58 -10.47 -3.22
CA LEU A 103 -7.83 -9.82 -1.93
C LEU A 103 -6.81 -10.19 -0.86
N ALA A 104 -6.52 -11.49 -0.71
CA ALA A 104 -5.53 -11.99 0.24
C ALA A 104 -4.13 -11.43 -0.07
N SER A 105 -3.75 -11.33 -1.36
CA SER A 105 -2.49 -10.71 -1.77
C SER A 105 -2.43 -9.21 -1.45
N VAL A 106 -3.54 -8.48 -1.60
CA VAL A 106 -3.64 -7.06 -1.24
C VAL A 106 -3.52 -6.88 0.27
N CYS A 107 -4.15 -7.75 1.07
CA CYS A 107 -3.97 -7.78 2.54
C CYS A 107 -2.51 -8.01 2.93
N GLY A 108 -1.86 -9.03 2.36
CA GLY A 108 -0.44 -9.33 2.62
C GLY A 108 0.46 -8.17 2.22
N PHE A 109 0.18 -7.53 1.08
CA PHE A 109 0.89 -6.34 0.64
C PHE A 109 0.72 -5.15 1.60
N TRP A 110 -0.48 -4.95 2.15
CA TRP A 110 -0.76 -3.88 3.11
C TRP A 110 0.02 -4.07 4.41
N VAL A 111 0.08 -5.30 4.93
CA VAL A 111 0.94 -5.65 6.08
C VAL A 111 2.41 -5.35 5.74
N ASN A 112 2.87 -5.76 4.55
CA ASN A 112 4.23 -5.52 4.11
C ASN A 112 4.56 -4.02 3.98
N LEU A 113 3.60 -3.18 3.59
CA LEU A 113 3.77 -1.73 3.48
C LEU A 113 3.97 -1.06 4.85
N VAL A 114 3.39 -1.62 5.91
CA VAL A 114 3.56 -1.15 7.29
C VAL A 114 4.91 -1.58 7.88
N THR A 115 5.47 -2.70 7.41
CA THR A 115 6.71 -3.27 7.96
C THR A 115 7.96 -2.96 7.14
N CYS A 116 7.81 -2.81 5.82
CA CYS A 116 8.90 -2.80 4.84
C CYS A 116 8.61 -1.84 3.67
N ASP A 117 9.64 -1.58 2.87
CA ASP A 117 9.58 -0.72 1.69
C ASP A 117 9.03 -1.37 0.41
N ALA A 118 7.84 -1.98 0.51
CA ALA A 118 7.27 -2.79 -0.57
C ALA A 118 7.07 -2.02 -1.91
N LEU A 119 6.69 -0.74 -1.85
CA LEU A 119 6.48 0.10 -3.05
C LEU A 119 7.76 0.76 -3.58
N TYR A 120 8.87 0.65 -2.85
CA TYR A 120 10.15 1.24 -3.26
C TYR A 120 10.72 0.45 -4.44
N PHE A 121 10.69 -0.87 -4.35
CA PHE A 121 11.15 -1.76 -5.42
C PHE A 121 10.18 -1.73 -6.60
N SER A 122 10.70 -1.31 -7.76
CA SER A 122 9.91 -1.17 -8.99
C SER A 122 9.21 -2.46 -9.40
N LEU A 123 9.88 -3.61 -9.29
CA LEU A 123 9.30 -4.91 -9.63
C LEU A 123 8.06 -5.20 -8.76
N THR A 124 8.22 -5.13 -7.44
CA THR A 124 7.12 -5.37 -6.49
C THR A 124 5.95 -4.41 -6.72
N ARG A 125 6.25 -3.12 -6.95
CA ARG A 125 5.23 -2.11 -7.27
C ARG A 125 4.47 -2.44 -8.55
N ILE A 126 5.17 -2.79 -9.63
CA ILE A 126 4.54 -3.14 -10.92
C ILE A 126 3.69 -4.40 -10.77
N THR A 127 4.21 -5.45 -10.14
CA THR A 127 3.47 -6.70 -9.91
C THR A 127 2.21 -6.46 -9.08
N PHE A 128 2.29 -5.65 -8.02
CA PHE A 128 1.13 -5.29 -7.22
C PHE A 128 0.04 -4.60 -8.06
N TRP A 129 0.41 -3.58 -8.84
CA TRP A 129 -0.57 -2.86 -9.65
C TRP A 129 -1.15 -3.70 -10.79
N LEU A 130 -0.37 -4.63 -11.36
CA LEU A 130 -0.89 -5.59 -12.33
C LEU A 130 -1.92 -6.53 -11.70
N LEU A 131 -1.66 -7.06 -10.50
CA LEU A 131 -2.62 -7.92 -9.79
C LEU A 131 -3.92 -7.18 -9.44
N VAL A 132 -3.82 -5.94 -8.94
CA VAL A 132 -4.98 -5.08 -8.68
C VAL A 132 -5.74 -4.78 -9.97
N GLY A 133 -5.03 -4.47 -11.06
CA GLY A 133 -5.61 -4.24 -12.38
C GLY A 133 -6.39 -5.46 -12.90
N THR A 134 -5.82 -6.65 -12.79
CA THR A 134 -6.48 -7.91 -13.14
C THR A 134 -7.75 -8.12 -12.31
N GLY A 135 -7.68 -7.92 -11.00
CA GLY A 135 -8.86 -8.04 -10.13
C GLY A 135 -9.95 -7.01 -10.47
N TYR A 136 -9.56 -5.80 -10.87
CA TYR A 136 -10.51 -4.79 -11.32
C TYR A 136 -11.17 -5.16 -12.66
N CYS A 137 -10.41 -5.68 -13.63
CA CYS A 137 -10.97 -6.19 -14.88
C CYS A 137 -11.95 -7.34 -14.62
N LEU A 138 -11.57 -8.31 -13.78
CA LEU A 138 -12.42 -9.42 -13.39
C LEU A 138 -13.74 -8.93 -12.77
N SER A 139 -13.70 -7.89 -11.92
CA SER A 139 -14.92 -7.32 -11.33
C SER A 139 -15.92 -6.72 -12.34
N LYS A 140 -15.50 -6.46 -13.58
CA LYS A 140 -16.39 -5.94 -14.65
C LYS A 140 -17.08 -7.04 -15.45
N ASP A 141 -16.62 -8.28 -15.35
CA ASP A 141 -17.13 -9.40 -16.13
C ASP A 141 -18.24 -10.19 -15.41
N ILE A 142 -18.69 -9.69 -14.25
CA ILE A 142 -19.80 -10.26 -13.49
C ILE A 142 -21.04 -10.35 -14.39
N GLY A 143 -21.60 -11.55 -14.51
CA GLY A 143 -22.84 -11.80 -15.26
C GLY A 143 -22.70 -11.84 -16.78
N LYS A 144 -21.49 -11.66 -17.32
CA LYS A 144 -21.25 -11.99 -18.73
C LYS A 144 -21.17 -13.51 -18.85
N GLU A 145 -21.93 -14.08 -19.77
CA GLU A 145 -21.66 -15.46 -20.19
C GLU A 145 -20.21 -15.51 -20.69
N PRO A 146 -19.45 -16.58 -20.37
CA PRO A 146 -18.15 -16.76 -20.97
C PRO A 146 -18.37 -16.82 -22.47
N ASP A 147 -17.94 -15.78 -23.19
CA ASP A 147 -17.95 -15.77 -24.65
C ASP A 147 -17.40 -17.12 -25.07
N SER A 148 -18.25 -17.93 -25.70
CA SER A 148 -17.92 -19.29 -26.09
C SER A 148 -16.58 -19.23 -26.81
N VAL A 149 -15.53 -19.73 -26.15
CA VAL A 149 -14.15 -19.62 -26.60
C VAL A 149 -14.12 -20.17 -28.01
N THR A 150 -14.13 -19.26 -28.99
CA THR A 150 -14.00 -19.63 -30.39
C THR A 150 -12.53 -19.93 -30.53
N ILE A 151 -12.19 -21.21 -30.38
CA ILE A 151 -10.87 -21.72 -30.70
C ILE A 151 -10.72 -21.48 -32.20
N ILE A 152 -9.96 -20.44 -32.57
CA ILE A 152 -9.52 -20.18 -33.94
C ILE A 152 -8.35 -21.12 -34.25
#